data_AF-A0A346MWS0-F1
#
_entry.id   AF-A0A346MWS0-F1
#
_cell.length_a   1.000
_cell.length_b   1.000
_cell.length_c   1.000
_cell.angle_alpha   90.00
_cell.angle_beta   90.00
_cell.angle_gamma   90.00
#
_symmetry.space_group_name_H-M   'P 1'
#
loop_
_entity.id
_entity.type
_entity.pdbx_description
1 polymer ?
#
loop_
_entity_poly.entity_id
_entity_poly.type
_entity_poly.pdbx_seq_one_letter_code
_entity_poly.pdbx_strand_id
1 'polypeptide(L)' 'MAKVVNLNKVRKQKAREAADQQAAENRARFGRTREQRLLDEARAEEAQRRMDQLRRDPPPEDPGR' A
#
# COMPACT_ATOMS: atom_id res chain seq x y z
N MET A 1 -8.25 11.96 -48.26
CA MET A 1 -7.21 12.22 -47.25
C MET A 1 -7.34 11.18 -46.15
N ALA A 2 -6.44 10.19 -46.11
CA ALA A 2 -6.50 9.14 -45.08
C ALA A 2 -5.98 9.69 -43.75
N LYS A 3 -6.79 9.65 -42.68
CA LYS A 3 -6.33 9.96 -41.32
C LYS A 3 -5.39 8.83 -40.89
N VAL A 4 -4.09 9.08 -40.87
CA VAL A 4 -3.10 8.15 -40.32
C VAL A 4 -3.27 8.15 -38.81
N VAL A 5 -4.00 7.16 -38.28
CA VAL A 5 -4.20 7.02 -36.83
C VAL A 5 -3.00 6.28 -36.26
N ASN A 6 -2.32 6.88 -35.28
CA ASN A 6 -1.20 6.25 -34.61
C ASN A 6 -1.70 5.16 -33.64
N LEU A 7 -1.57 3.91 -34.05
CA LEU A 7 -1.98 2.73 -33.28
C LEU A 7 -1.30 2.63 -31.90
N ASN A 8 -0.08 3.16 -31.74
CA ASN A 8 0.61 3.14 -30.45
C ASN A 8 -0.07 4.08 -29.44
N LYS A 9 -0.55 5.25 -29.89
CA LYS A 9 -1.31 6.16 -29.02
C LYS A 9 -2.63 5.52 -28.57
N VAL A 10 -3.33 4.86 -29.50
CA VAL A 10 -4.59 4.15 -29.19
C VAL A 10 -4.37 3.01 -28.20
N ARG A 11 -3.33 2.18 -28.40
CA ARG A 11 -2.96 1.12 -27.44
C ARG A 11 -2.62 1.68 -26.07
N LYS A 12 -1.88 2.78 -26.01
CA LYS A 12 -1.50 3.44 -24.75
C LYS A 12 -2.72 4.01 -24.02
N GLN A 13 -3.69 4.57 -24.74
CA GLN A 13 -4.96 5.02 -24.17
C GLN A 13 -5.74 3.85 -23.57
N LYS A 14 -5.93 2.77 -24.34
CA LYS A 14 -6.61 1.56 -23.84
C LYS A 14 -5.92 0.96 -22.60
N ALA A 15 -4.60 0.95 -22.56
CA ALA A 15 -3.85 0.47 -21.40
C ALA A 15 -4.07 1.34 -20.16
N ARG A 16 -4.18 2.67 -20.33
CA ARG A 16 -4.49 3.60 -19.23
C ARG A 16 -5.92 3.39 -18.73
N GLU A 17 -6.89 3.29 -19.63
CA GLU A 17 -8.29 3.05 -19.29
C GLU A 17 -8.47 1.72 -18.51
N ALA A 18 -7.78 0.66 -18.93
CA ALA A 18 -7.80 -0.63 -18.24
C ALA A 18 -7.20 -0.53 -16.82
N ALA A 19 -6.09 0.20 -16.66
CA ALA A 19 -5.47 0.43 -15.36
C ALA A 19 -6.39 1.25 -14.42
N ASP A 20 -7.09 2.25 -14.95
CA ASP A 20 -8.04 3.06 -14.18
C ASP A 20 -9.26 2.25 -13.72
N GLN A 21 -9.79 1.38 -14.59
CA GLN A 21 -10.88 0.45 -14.23
C GLN A 21 -10.44 -0.52 -13.13
N GLN A 22 -9.25 -1.11 -13.27
CA GLN A 22 -8.71 -2.02 -12.26
C GLN A 22 -8.45 -1.29 -10.94
N ALA A 23 -8.01 -0.03 -10.98
CA ALA A 23 -7.87 0.79 -9.79
C ALA A 23 -9.23 1.08 -9.12
N ALA A 24 -10.29 1.34 -9.89
CA ALA A 24 -11.64 1.53 -9.38
C ALA A 24 -12.21 0.24 -8.76
N GLU A 25 -12.03 -0.91 -9.42
CA GLU A 25 -12.39 -2.21 -8.88
C GLU A 25 -11.66 -2.51 -7.57
N ASN A 26 -10.37 -2.20 -7.49
CA ASN A 26 -9.59 -2.38 -6.28
C ASN A 26 -10.06 -1.46 -5.14
N ARG A 27 -10.45 -0.21 -5.43
CA ARG A 27 -11.06 0.69 -4.43
C ARG A 27 -12.39 0.12 -3.92
N ALA A 28 -13.23 -0.39 -4.82
CA ALA A 28 -14.52 -0.96 -4.45
C ALA A 28 -14.39 -2.29 -3.68
N ARG A 29 -13.50 -3.19 -4.12
CA ARG A 29 -13.32 -4.53 -3.54
C ARG A 29 -12.56 -4.52 -2.22
N PHE A 30 -11.51 -3.70 -2.11
CA PHE A 30 -10.62 -3.74 -0.96
C PHE A 30 -10.80 -2.55 -0.02
N GLY A 31 -11.61 -1.54 -0.40
CA GLY A 31 -11.92 -0.34 0.40
C GLY A 31 -10.72 0.58 0.66
N ARG A 32 -9.49 0.11 0.42
CA ARG A 32 -8.22 0.79 0.65
C ARG A 32 -7.33 0.71 -0.58
N THR A 33 -6.78 1.85 -1.00
CA THR A 33 -5.80 1.90 -2.08
C THR A 33 -4.46 1.29 -1.64
N ARG A 34 -3.57 1.01 -2.59
CA ARG A 34 -2.21 0.54 -2.27
C ARG A 34 -1.44 1.57 -1.43
N GLU A 35 -1.61 2.85 -1.74
CA GLU A 35 -0.98 3.95 -1.01
C GLU A 35 -1.48 4.03 0.43
N GLN A 36 -2.79 3.87 0.66
CA GLN A 36 -3.37 3.82 1.99
C GLN A 36 -2.86 2.62 2.79
N ARG A 37 -2.73 1.45 2.16
CA ARG A 37 -2.13 0.27 2.80
C ARG A 37 -0.68 0.50 3.22
N LEU A 38 0.13 1.09 2.34
CA LEU A 38 1.53 1.40 2.65
C LEU A 38 1.67 2.42 3.79
N LEU A 39 0.79 3.43 3.82
CA LEU A 39 0.76 4.40 4.91
C LEU A 39 0.35 3.76 6.25
N ASP A 40 -0.65 2.87 6.23
CA ASP A 40 -1.08 2.13 7.41
C ASP A 40 0.03 1.18 7.92
N GLU A 41 0.69 0.45 7.02
CA GLU A 41 1.84 -0.43 7.34
C GLU A 41 2.99 0.37 7.95
N ALA A 42 3.39 1.49 7.33
CA ALA A 42 4.45 2.35 7.85
C ALA A 42 4.13 2.90 9.25
N ARG A 43 2.87 3.31 9.49
CA ARG A 43 2.41 3.76 10.81
C ARG A 43 2.41 2.63 11.83
N ALA A 44 1.99 1.42 11.44
CA ALA A 44 2.00 0.26 12.32
C ALA A 44 3.44 -0.13 12.71
N GLU A 45 4.38 -0.11 11.77
CA GLU A 45 5.80 -0.35 12.05
C GLU A 45 6.40 0.70 12.97
N GLU A 46 6.10 1.99 12.75
CA GLU A 46 6.57 3.06 13.63
C GLU A 46 6.02 2.91 15.05
N ALA A 47 4.74 2.56 15.17
CA ALA A 47 4.11 2.28 16.46
C ALA A 47 4.78 1.08 17.15
N GLN A 48 5.01 -0.03 16.44
CA GLN A 48 5.72 -1.19 16.97
C GLN A 48 7.12 -0.84 17.44
N ARG A 49 7.92 -0.17 16.59
CA ARG A 49 9.28 0.28 16.94
C ARG A 49 9.27 1.17 18.18
N ARG A 50 8.28 2.06 18.31
CA ARG A 50 8.13 2.92 19.49
C ARG A 50 7.77 2.11 20.74
N MET A 51 6.87 1.13 20.63
CA MET A 51 6.53 0.26 21.75
C MET A 51 7.72 -0.58 22.19
N ASP A 52 8.50 -1.10 21.24
CA ASP A 52 9.71 -1.88 21.55
C ASP A 52 10.77 -1.01 22.24
N GLN A 53 10.99 0.23 21.81
CA GLN A 53 11.90 1.17 22.48
C GLN A 53 11.45 1.52 23.91
N LEU A 54 10.14 1.60 24.13
CA LEU A 54 9.55 1.89 25.43
C LEU A 54 9.39 0.63 26.30
N ARG A 55 9.62 -0.56 25.72
CA ARG A 55 9.51 -1.82 26.44
C ARG A 55 10.69 -1.91 27.41
N ARG A 56 10.39 -1.76 28.69
CA ARG A 56 11.30 -2.15 29.77
C ARG A 56 11.24 -3.66 29.91
N ASP A 57 12.39 -4.30 29.84
CA ASP A 57 12.48 -5.70 30.23
C ASP A 57 12.04 -5.84 31.70
N PRO A 58 11.25 -6.88 32.02
CA PRO A 58 10.91 -7.15 33.40
C PRO A 58 12.21 -7.33 34.20
N PRO A 59 12.26 -6.84 35.45
CA PRO A 59 13.43 -7.08 36.30
C PRO A 59 13.67 -8.60 36.34
N PRO A 60 14.94 -9.06 36.32
CA PRO A 60 15.23 -10.48 36.40
C PRO A 60 14.53 -11.02 37.65
N GLU A 61 13.69 -12.03 37.47
CA GLU A 61 13.09 -12.76 38.60
C GLU A 61 14.24 -13.30 39.43
N ASP A 62 14.37 -12.77 40.65
CA ASP A 62 15.38 -13.17 41.61
C ASP A 62 15.04 -14.60 42.07
N PRO A 63 15.84 -15.64 41.73
CA PRO A 63 15.53 -17.01 42.06
C PRO A 63 16.00 -17.31 43.50
N GLY A 64 15.43 -16.59 44.47
CA GLY A 64 15.93 -16.56 45.84
C GLY A 64 14.89 -16.14 46.88
N ARG A 65 13.80 -16.90 47.00
CA ARG A 65 13.03 -16.99 48.26
C ARG A 65 12.52 -18.40 48.49
#